data_AF-A0A3D3WGA0-F1
#
_entry.id   AF-A0A3D3WGA0-F1
#
_cell.length_a   1.000
_cell.length_b   1.000
_cell.length_c   1.000
_cell.angle_alpha   90.00
_cell.angle_beta   90.00
_cell.angle_gamma   90.00
#
_symmetry.space_group_name_H-M   'P 1'
#
loop_
_entity.id
_entity.type
_entity.pdbx_description
1 polymer ?
#
loop_
_entity_poly.entity_id
_entity_poly.type
_entity_poly.pdbx_seq_one_letter_code
_entity_poly.pdbx_strand_id
1 'polypeptide(L)'
;MVSWLLFSDESGHDHQNTPLEVRGGIAIRSNKIWDFVQAYENAENECFGVKLSDYKIEVKGSKLLKHNKFKWANQERVLNENERQNGVKRFLSKKSDTLYRPSRRDFTAYGQASLMMVDRIFDLLDKYEAKIFASCIPRDVKQPKNFQFLDFLRKDHVFLQERFFWFLEAQKEPGLFIMDQTEVNDDKRYIKRLHNYYTKTRNGKKRAKWIVPSPIFVDSALSPCIQAADICLYCINWGFRREEWNFRGNSREDIHNRYAGRCGKIQFSGDMLHEDGPKKGFGIIFVPNPYIASSRER
;
A
#
# COMPACT_ATOMS: atom_id res chain seq x y z
N MET A 1 -12.49 3.65 -23.72
CA MET A 1 -11.24 2.92 -23.42
C MET A 1 -11.09 2.90 -21.91
N VAL A 2 -10.90 1.72 -21.30
CA VAL A 2 -10.71 1.56 -19.85
C VAL A 2 -9.22 1.44 -19.57
N SER A 3 -8.75 1.97 -18.44
CA SER A 3 -7.35 1.92 -18.02
C SER A 3 -7.24 1.44 -16.59
N TRP A 4 -6.08 0.94 -16.19
CA TRP A 4 -5.78 0.62 -14.79
C TRP A 4 -5.02 1.77 -14.14
N LEU A 5 -5.47 2.22 -12.98
CA LEU A 5 -4.76 3.22 -12.19
C LEU A 5 -4.08 2.52 -11.02
N LEU A 6 -2.75 2.62 -10.95
CA LEU A 6 -1.95 2.12 -9.84
C LEU A 6 -1.74 3.25 -8.82
N PHE A 7 -2.53 3.23 -7.75
CA PHE A 7 -2.43 4.13 -6.61
C PHE A 7 -1.30 3.70 -5.69
N SER A 8 -0.23 4.48 -5.67
CA SER A 8 1.05 4.12 -5.07
C SER A 8 1.37 4.97 -3.85
N ASP A 9 1.93 4.32 -2.84
CA ASP A 9 2.41 4.91 -1.60
C ASP A 9 3.66 4.13 -1.10
N GLU A 10 4.17 4.50 0.07
CA GLU A 10 5.37 3.94 0.67
C GLU A 10 5.18 3.69 2.17
N SER A 11 5.65 2.53 2.63
CA SER A 11 5.64 2.18 4.05
C SER A 11 7.05 1.94 4.55
N GLY A 12 7.47 2.66 5.59
CA GLY A 12 8.76 2.47 6.24
C GLY A 12 9.94 3.25 5.65
N HIS A 13 9.66 4.29 4.84
CA HIS A 13 10.70 5.13 4.24
C HIS A 13 11.45 5.99 5.28
N ASP A 14 10.84 6.27 6.44
CA ASP A 14 11.47 7.01 7.55
C ASP A 14 12.55 6.20 8.29
N HIS A 15 12.73 4.91 7.95
CA HIS A 15 13.66 3.97 8.56
C HIS A 15 13.64 4.00 10.10
N GLN A 16 12.51 4.27 10.75
CA GLN A 16 12.48 4.35 12.22
C GLN A 16 12.21 3.00 12.87
N ASN A 17 11.09 2.36 12.54
CA ASN A 17 10.58 1.22 13.32
C ASN A 17 10.15 0.01 12.48
N THR A 18 9.97 0.14 11.17
CA THR A 18 9.51 -0.97 10.32
C THR A 18 10.67 -1.89 9.90
N PRO A 19 10.42 -3.20 9.71
CA PRO A 19 11.45 -4.16 9.30
C PRO A 19 11.83 -4.03 7.81
N LEU A 20 10.91 -3.54 6.99
CA LEU A 20 11.08 -3.35 5.55
C LEU A 20 10.85 -1.89 5.18
N GLU A 21 11.41 -1.49 4.05
CA GLU A 21 10.92 -0.40 3.22
C GLU A 21 10.06 -1.03 2.11
N VAL A 22 8.78 -0.68 2.05
CA VAL A 22 7.84 -1.24 1.07
C VAL A 22 7.34 -0.11 0.18
N ARG A 23 7.55 -0.25 -1.13
CA ARG A 23 7.01 0.69 -2.14
C ARG A 23 6.06 -0.07 -3.04
N GLY A 24 4.89 0.48 -3.29
CA GLY A 24 3.89 -0.25 -4.05
C GLY A 24 2.56 0.46 -4.07
N GLY A 25 1.51 -0.31 -4.36
CA GLY A 25 0.19 0.23 -4.49
C GLY A 25 -0.88 -0.80 -4.79
N ILE A 26 -2.09 -0.29 -5.02
CA ILE A 26 -3.22 -1.04 -5.53
C ILE A 26 -3.57 -0.55 -6.93
N ALA A 27 -3.80 -1.48 -7.86
CA ALA A 27 -4.33 -1.18 -9.19
C ALA A 27 -5.83 -1.42 -9.21
N ILE A 28 -6.61 -0.44 -9.67
CA ILE A 28 -8.06 -0.53 -9.87
C ILE A 28 -8.40 -0.04 -11.29
N ARG A 29 -9.35 -0.69 -11.96
CA ARG A 29 -9.85 -0.22 -13.27
C ARG A 29 -10.55 1.11 -13.14
N SER A 30 -10.31 2.02 -14.07
CA SER A 30 -10.79 3.40 -14.00
C SER A 30 -12.31 3.53 -13.87
N ASN A 31 -13.06 2.62 -14.49
CA ASN A 31 -14.52 2.57 -14.42
C ASN A 31 -15.08 2.05 -13.08
N LYS A 32 -14.25 1.55 -12.16
CA LYS A 32 -14.66 1.07 -10.84
C LYS A 32 -14.30 2.02 -9.70
N ILE A 33 -13.52 3.07 -9.98
CA ILE A 33 -12.95 3.93 -8.94
C ILE A 33 -14.03 4.66 -8.16
N TRP A 34 -15.01 5.24 -8.85
CA TRP A 34 -16.08 5.99 -8.19
C TRP A 34 -16.89 5.11 -7.24
N ASP A 35 -17.30 3.93 -7.72
CA ASP A 35 -18.02 2.97 -6.88
C ASP A 35 -17.17 2.49 -5.69
N PHE A 36 -15.87 2.29 -5.89
CA PHE A 36 -14.94 1.97 -4.80
C PHE A 36 -14.88 3.09 -3.75
N VAL A 37 -14.75 4.35 -4.20
CA VAL A 37 -14.72 5.53 -3.31
C VAL A 37 -16.00 5.64 -2.51
N GLN A 38 -17.17 5.52 -3.15
CA GLN A 38 -18.46 5.57 -2.45
C GLN A 38 -18.58 4.42 -1.43
N ALA A 39 -18.19 3.21 -1.80
CA ALA A 39 -18.24 2.06 -0.90
C ALA A 39 -17.24 2.20 0.27
N TYR A 40 -16.08 2.81 0.04
CA TYR A 40 -15.10 3.11 1.08
C TYR A 40 -15.64 4.12 2.09
N GLU A 41 -16.23 5.24 1.63
CA GLU A 41 -16.83 6.25 2.51
C GLU A 41 -17.99 5.66 3.32
N ASN A 42 -18.81 4.80 2.70
CA ASN A 42 -19.86 4.07 3.42
C ASN A 42 -19.27 3.14 4.47
N ALA A 43 -18.20 2.40 4.16
CA ALA A 43 -17.52 1.54 5.13
C ALA A 43 -16.95 2.34 6.30
N GLU A 44 -16.39 3.53 6.07
CA GLU A 44 -15.93 4.41 7.13
C GLU A 44 -17.09 4.80 8.06
N ASN A 45 -18.21 5.23 7.49
CA ASN A 45 -19.41 5.57 8.26
C ASN A 45 -19.97 4.37 9.03
N GLU A 46 -20.04 3.17 8.43
CA GLU A 46 -20.48 1.95 9.13
C GLU A 46 -19.56 1.62 10.33
N CYS A 47 -18.25 1.75 10.14
CA CYS A 47 -17.27 1.41 11.16
C CYS A 47 -17.28 2.40 12.33
N PHE A 48 -17.25 3.70 12.03
CA PHE A 48 -17.01 4.77 13.00
C PHE A 48 -18.24 5.61 13.35
N GLY A 49 -19.25 5.66 12.47
CA GLY A 49 -20.45 6.51 12.61
C GLY A 49 -20.19 8.01 12.42
N VAL A 50 -18.99 8.37 11.97
CA VAL A 50 -18.48 9.71 11.68
C VAL A 50 -17.35 9.60 10.65
N LYS A 51 -17.04 10.69 9.95
CA LYS A 51 -15.81 10.79 9.16
C LYS A 51 -14.63 11.10 10.08
N LEU A 52 -13.53 10.36 9.93
CA LEU A 52 -12.33 10.59 10.75
C LEU A 52 -11.63 11.92 10.40
N SER A 53 -11.82 12.41 9.18
CA SER A 53 -11.36 13.74 8.73
C SER A 53 -11.90 14.87 9.61
N ASP A 54 -13.15 14.76 10.10
CA ASP A 54 -13.79 15.74 10.97
C ASP A 54 -13.03 15.89 12.31
N TYR A 55 -12.29 14.85 12.70
CA TYR A 55 -11.45 14.81 13.90
C TYR A 55 -9.95 14.97 13.61
N LYS A 56 -9.62 15.38 12.37
CA LYS A 56 -8.25 15.50 11.85
C LYS A 56 -7.46 14.18 12.00
N ILE A 57 -8.14 13.06 11.80
CA ILE A 57 -7.55 11.73 11.82
C ILE A 57 -7.61 11.19 10.40
N GLU A 58 -6.44 11.01 9.82
CA GLU A 58 -6.28 10.32 8.56
C GLU A 58 -6.43 8.80 8.73
N VAL A 59 -7.01 8.15 7.74
CA VAL A 59 -7.03 6.70 7.62
C VAL A 59 -5.66 6.22 7.12
N LYS A 60 -4.84 5.69 8.04
CA LYS A 60 -3.54 5.08 7.75
C LYS A 60 -3.36 3.77 8.50
N GLY A 61 -2.68 2.81 7.90
CA GLY A 61 -2.32 1.53 8.52
C GLY A 61 -1.58 1.73 9.82
N SER A 62 -0.61 2.65 9.85
CA SER A 62 0.13 3.02 11.07
C SER A 62 -0.73 3.62 12.19
N LYS A 63 -1.94 4.10 11.90
CA LYS A 63 -2.92 4.62 12.88
C LYS A 63 -3.96 3.57 13.28
N LEU A 64 -4.51 2.84 12.31
CA LEU A 64 -5.57 1.86 12.53
C LEU A 64 -5.06 0.52 13.07
N LEU A 65 -3.81 0.16 12.79
CA LEU A 65 -3.22 -1.13 13.15
C LEU A 65 -2.15 -1.03 14.25
N LYS A 66 -2.13 0.04 15.06
CA LYS A 66 -1.22 0.11 16.23
C LYS A 66 -1.50 -1.05 17.20
N HIS A 67 -0.48 -1.55 17.90
CA HIS A 67 -0.63 -2.64 18.88
C HIS A 67 -1.76 -2.41 19.89
N ASN A 68 -1.91 -1.17 20.40
CA ASN A 68 -3.00 -0.84 21.32
C ASN A 68 -4.39 -1.02 20.71
N LYS A 69 -4.56 -0.95 19.39
CA LYS A 69 -5.85 -1.17 18.72
C LYS A 69 -6.30 -2.62 18.84
N PHE A 70 -5.38 -3.55 18.65
CA PHE A 70 -5.61 -4.97 18.89
C PHE A 70 -5.92 -5.24 20.36
N LYS A 71 -5.12 -4.65 21.27
CA LYS A 71 -5.39 -4.75 22.71
C LYS A 71 -6.79 -4.25 23.05
N TRP A 72 -7.17 -3.06 22.59
CA TRP A 72 -8.49 -2.48 22.86
C TRP A 72 -9.62 -3.29 22.24
N ALA A 73 -9.48 -3.75 21.00
CA ALA A 73 -10.51 -4.51 20.31
C ALA A 73 -10.89 -5.80 21.05
N ASN A 74 -9.92 -6.43 21.71
CA ASN A 74 -10.07 -7.71 22.42
C ASN A 74 -10.45 -7.55 23.90
N GLN A 75 -10.75 -6.35 24.39
CA GLN A 75 -11.06 -6.12 25.82
C GLN A 75 -12.43 -6.61 26.26
N GLU A 76 -13.39 -6.69 25.34
CA GLU A 76 -14.76 -7.11 25.57
C GLU A 76 -15.30 -7.83 24.31
N ARG A 77 -16.54 -8.33 24.39
CA ARG A 77 -17.26 -8.88 23.24
C ARG A 77 -17.39 -7.85 22.11
N VAL A 78 -17.64 -8.34 20.90
CA VAL A 78 -17.97 -7.48 19.76
C VAL A 78 -19.20 -6.63 20.11
N LEU A 79 -19.02 -5.31 20.02
CA LEU A 79 -20.09 -4.33 20.24
C LEU A 79 -21.01 -4.30 19.02
N ASN A 80 -22.31 -4.11 19.26
CA ASN A 80 -23.21 -3.84 18.14
C ASN A 80 -22.90 -2.48 17.50
N GLU A 81 -23.49 -2.21 16.34
CA GLU A 81 -23.20 -1.00 15.56
C GLU A 81 -23.42 0.29 16.35
N ASN A 82 -24.58 0.46 16.96
CA ASN A 82 -24.93 1.66 17.73
C ASN A 82 -24.00 1.86 18.92
N GLU A 83 -23.69 0.79 19.66
CA GLU A 83 -22.77 0.84 20.80
C GLU A 83 -21.35 1.25 20.35
N ARG A 84 -20.87 0.65 19.25
CA ARG A 84 -19.54 0.92 18.70
C ARG A 84 -19.45 2.36 18.21
N GLN A 85 -20.35 2.82 17.36
CA GLN A 85 -20.31 4.17 16.80
C GLN A 85 -20.43 5.26 17.88
N ASN A 86 -21.30 5.06 18.88
CA ASN A 86 -21.40 5.99 20.00
C ASN A 86 -20.13 6.01 20.87
N GLY A 87 -19.51 4.85 21.10
CA GLY A 87 -18.23 4.76 21.80
C GLY A 87 -17.07 5.41 21.04
N VAL A 88 -17.04 5.26 19.71
CA VAL A 88 -16.08 5.95 18.83
C VAL A 88 -16.24 7.46 18.94
N LYS A 89 -17.45 7.99 18.81
CA LYS A 89 -17.72 9.44 18.94
C LYS A 89 -17.17 9.97 20.26
N ARG A 90 -17.52 9.33 21.39
CA ARG A 90 -17.01 9.70 22.72
C ARG A 90 -15.48 9.60 22.81
N PHE A 91 -14.88 8.54 22.27
CA PHE A 91 -13.42 8.40 22.24
C PHE A 91 -12.74 9.56 21.50
N LEU A 92 -13.31 9.98 20.37
CA LEU A 92 -12.76 11.02 19.52
C LEU A 92 -12.96 12.43 20.10
N SER A 93 -14.07 12.67 20.81
CA SER A 93 -14.38 13.94 21.49
C SER A 93 -13.39 14.35 22.58
N LYS A 94 -12.53 13.44 23.08
CA LYS A 94 -11.47 13.78 24.05
C LYS A 94 -10.51 14.88 23.58
N LYS A 95 -10.42 15.12 22.26
CA LYS A 95 -9.59 16.18 21.70
C LYS A 95 -10.24 17.57 21.83
N SER A 96 -11.56 17.63 21.88
CA SER A 96 -12.34 18.88 21.97
C SER A 96 -12.76 19.19 23.41
N ASP A 97 -12.91 18.17 24.25
CA ASP A 97 -13.27 18.31 25.67
C ASP A 97 -12.18 17.68 26.56
N THR A 98 -11.38 18.53 27.20
CA THR A 98 -10.27 18.13 28.07
C THR A 98 -10.72 17.55 29.41
N LEU A 99 -11.99 17.73 29.79
CA LEU A 99 -12.58 17.17 31.00
C LEU A 99 -13.11 15.75 30.76
N TYR A 100 -13.44 15.42 29.51
CA TYR A 100 -13.92 14.09 29.15
C TYR A 100 -12.78 13.08 29.00
N ARG A 101 -12.81 12.03 29.83
CA ARG A 101 -11.88 10.89 29.74
C ARG A 101 -12.61 9.67 29.15
N PRO A 102 -12.18 9.13 27.99
CA PRO A 102 -12.80 7.95 27.40
C PRO A 102 -12.79 6.76 28.37
N SER A 103 -13.92 6.07 28.45
CA SER A 103 -14.05 4.83 29.23
C SER A 103 -13.36 3.66 28.52
N ARG A 104 -13.12 2.57 29.27
CA ARG A 104 -12.62 1.30 28.70
C ARG A 104 -13.47 0.83 27.50
N ARG A 105 -14.79 1.02 27.56
CA ARG A 105 -15.71 0.64 26.48
C ARG A 105 -15.54 1.53 25.24
N ASP A 106 -15.21 2.81 25.41
CA ASP A 106 -14.93 3.73 24.29
C ASP A 106 -13.60 3.38 23.60
N PHE A 107 -12.58 3.02 24.37
CA PHE A 107 -11.34 2.44 23.82
C PHE A 107 -11.63 1.16 23.02
N THR A 108 -12.44 0.25 23.59
CA THR A 108 -12.85 -1.00 22.93
C THR A 108 -13.56 -0.71 21.61
N ALA A 109 -14.54 0.19 21.62
CA ALA A 109 -15.28 0.61 20.43
C ALA A 109 -14.36 1.13 19.33
N TYR A 110 -13.41 2.01 19.67
CA TYR A 110 -12.46 2.55 18.71
C TYR A 110 -11.45 1.52 18.22
N GLY A 111 -11.02 0.58 19.07
CA GLY A 111 -10.20 -0.57 18.69
C GLY A 111 -10.92 -1.45 17.66
N GLN A 112 -12.14 -1.89 17.97
CA GLN A 112 -12.97 -2.72 17.09
C GLN A 112 -13.27 -2.02 15.76
N ALA A 113 -13.67 -0.75 15.78
CA ALA A 113 -13.94 0.02 14.56
C ALA A 113 -12.70 0.17 13.67
N SER A 114 -11.51 0.34 14.25
CA SER A 114 -10.27 0.46 13.49
C SER A 114 -9.93 -0.83 12.73
N LEU A 115 -10.03 -1.99 13.39
CA LEU A 115 -9.75 -3.27 12.76
C LEU A 115 -10.85 -3.62 11.74
N MET A 116 -12.10 -3.33 12.06
CA MET A 116 -13.24 -3.51 11.15
C MET A 116 -13.07 -2.69 9.87
N MET A 117 -12.60 -1.44 9.96
CA MET A 117 -12.33 -0.62 8.77
C MET A 117 -11.27 -1.26 7.87
N VAL A 118 -10.17 -1.75 8.44
CA VAL A 118 -9.14 -2.44 7.65
C VAL A 118 -9.69 -3.70 7.00
N ASP A 119 -10.51 -4.47 7.72
CA ASP A 119 -11.15 -5.66 7.14
C ASP A 119 -12.06 -5.30 5.96
N ARG A 120 -12.87 -4.23 6.11
CA ARG A 120 -13.75 -3.72 5.06
C ARG A 120 -12.97 -3.24 3.85
N ILE A 121 -11.85 -2.54 4.04
CA ILE A 121 -11.01 -2.10 2.93
C ILE A 121 -10.54 -3.29 2.11
N PHE A 122 -10.04 -4.35 2.75
CA PHE A 122 -9.66 -5.55 2.01
C PHE A 122 -10.87 -6.27 1.36
N ASP A 123 -12.07 -6.22 1.95
CA ASP A 123 -13.29 -6.76 1.31
C ASP A 123 -13.61 -5.98 0.03
N LEU A 124 -13.50 -4.66 0.09
CA LEU A 124 -13.71 -3.78 -1.05
C LEU A 124 -12.65 -4.01 -2.13
N LEU A 125 -11.38 -4.13 -1.76
CA LEU A 125 -10.30 -4.43 -2.72
C LEU A 125 -10.57 -5.73 -3.48
N ASP A 126 -11.04 -6.77 -2.79
CA ASP A 126 -11.44 -8.03 -3.43
C ASP A 126 -12.67 -7.83 -4.34
N LYS A 127 -13.73 -7.18 -3.83
CA LYS A 127 -14.99 -6.90 -4.54
C LYS A 127 -14.76 -6.12 -5.84
N TYR A 128 -13.89 -5.11 -5.81
CA TYR A 128 -13.58 -4.28 -6.97
C TYR A 128 -12.44 -4.83 -7.83
N GLU A 129 -12.00 -6.08 -7.55
CA GLU A 129 -10.96 -6.80 -8.28
C GLU A 129 -9.63 -6.03 -8.34
N ALA A 130 -9.30 -5.31 -7.26
CA ALA A 130 -8.04 -4.62 -7.15
C ALA A 130 -6.88 -5.61 -7.17
N LYS A 131 -5.71 -5.14 -7.62
CA LYS A 131 -4.46 -5.93 -7.59
C LYS A 131 -3.35 -5.21 -6.84
N ILE A 132 -2.74 -5.90 -5.88
CA ILE A 132 -1.59 -5.36 -5.15
C ILE A 132 -0.30 -5.60 -5.93
N PHE A 133 0.52 -4.56 -6.00
CA PHE A 133 1.90 -4.59 -6.48
C PHE A 133 2.80 -3.95 -5.43
N ALA A 134 3.86 -4.61 -5.01
CA ALA A 134 4.78 -4.06 -4.01
C ALA A 134 6.18 -4.63 -4.13
N SER A 135 7.18 -3.78 -3.89
CA SER A 135 8.57 -4.16 -3.72
C SER A 135 8.99 -3.95 -2.28
N CYS A 136 9.45 -5.03 -1.64
CA CYS A 136 9.89 -5.06 -0.25
C CYS A 136 11.41 -5.09 -0.20
N ILE A 137 12.01 -4.14 0.51
CA ILE A 137 13.46 -3.99 0.67
C ILE A 137 13.79 -4.11 2.16
N PRO A 138 14.82 -4.87 2.57
CA PRO A 138 15.28 -4.85 3.95
C PRO A 138 15.70 -3.44 4.39
N ARG A 139 15.27 -3.01 5.57
CA ARG A 139 15.52 -1.66 6.09
C ARG A 139 17.02 -1.31 6.20
N ASP A 140 17.86 -2.30 6.43
CA ASP A 140 19.30 -2.16 6.66
C ASP A 140 20.10 -1.98 5.36
N VAL A 141 19.46 -2.11 4.20
CA VAL A 141 20.14 -1.93 2.92
C VAL A 141 20.40 -0.45 2.66
N LYS A 142 21.68 -0.08 2.67
CA LYS A 142 22.13 1.29 2.40
C LYS A 142 22.68 1.44 0.99
N GLN A 143 22.45 2.62 0.43
CA GLN A 143 23.12 3.01 -0.80
C GLN A 143 24.65 3.04 -0.60
N PRO A 144 25.43 2.38 -1.48
CA PRO A 144 26.89 2.47 -1.44
C PRO A 144 27.38 3.92 -1.62
N LYS A 145 28.44 4.32 -0.90
CA LYS A 145 29.00 5.68 -0.96
C LYS A 145 29.38 6.12 -2.39
N ASN A 146 29.87 5.19 -3.20
CA ASN A 146 30.32 5.45 -4.58
C ASN A 146 29.31 4.94 -5.62
N PHE A 147 28.01 4.98 -5.31
CA PHE A 147 26.99 4.50 -6.24
C PHE A 147 26.91 5.40 -7.48
N GLN A 148 27.33 4.88 -8.63
CA GLN A 148 27.49 5.64 -9.87
C GLN A 148 26.16 5.89 -10.63
N PHE A 149 25.07 5.22 -10.24
CA PHE A 149 23.80 5.24 -10.98
C PHE A 149 22.74 6.14 -10.33
N LEU A 150 23.16 7.28 -9.76
CA LEU A 150 22.27 8.23 -9.06
C LEU A 150 21.13 8.79 -9.94
N ASP A 151 21.34 8.90 -11.25
CA ASP A 151 20.35 9.37 -12.22
C ASP A 151 19.45 8.27 -12.80
N PHE A 152 19.68 7.02 -12.39
CA PHE A 152 18.88 5.88 -12.81
C PHE A 152 17.80 5.55 -11.78
N LEU A 153 16.75 4.92 -12.28
CA LEU A 153 15.67 4.41 -11.46
C LEU A 153 16.19 3.22 -10.63
N ARG A 154 15.96 3.26 -9.32
CA ARG A 154 16.37 2.19 -8.39
C ARG A 154 15.62 0.88 -8.72
N LYS A 155 16.26 -0.27 -8.51
CA LYS A 155 15.77 -1.56 -9.05
C LYS A 155 14.44 -2.03 -8.49
N ASP A 156 14.14 -1.71 -7.24
CA ASP A 156 12.83 -1.93 -6.63
C ASP A 156 11.71 -1.26 -7.43
N HIS A 157 11.90 -0.03 -7.90
CA HIS A 157 10.94 0.62 -8.79
C HIS A 157 10.90 -0.07 -10.17
N VAL A 158 12.06 -0.46 -10.72
CA VAL A 158 12.12 -1.17 -12.01
C VAL A 158 11.35 -2.50 -11.94
N PHE A 159 11.49 -3.26 -10.85
CA PHE A 159 10.78 -4.51 -10.68
C PHE A 159 9.30 -4.31 -10.37
N LEU A 160 8.93 -3.28 -9.59
CA LEU A 160 7.52 -2.92 -9.38
C LEU A 160 6.82 -2.64 -10.72
N GLN A 161 7.46 -1.83 -11.57
CA GLN A 161 6.94 -1.50 -12.91
C GLN A 161 6.94 -2.71 -13.85
N GLU A 162 7.88 -3.63 -13.68
CA GLU A 162 7.85 -4.91 -14.40
C GLU A 162 6.59 -5.71 -14.09
N ARG A 163 6.24 -5.84 -12.81
CA ARG A 163 5.03 -6.57 -12.40
C ARG A 163 3.77 -5.90 -12.93
N PHE A 164 3.71 -4.58 -12.85
CA PHE A 164 2.57 -3.84 -13.41
C PHE A 164 2.49 -3.99 -14.93
N PHE A 165 3.62 -3.95 -15.63
CA PHE A 165 3.67 -4.16 -17.08
C PHE A 165 3.10 -5.51 -17.50
N TRP A 166 3.55 -6.61 -16.88
CA TRP A 166 3.07 -7.95 -17.25
C TRP A 166 1.59 -8.12 -16.97
N PHE A 167 1.10 -7.51 -15.89
CA PHE A 167 -0.33 -7.46 -15.62
C PHE A 167 -1.10 -6.73 -16.73
N LEU A 168 -0.69 -5.51 -17.09
CA LEU A 168 -1.34 -4.71 -18.13
C LEU A 168 -1.30 -5.38 -19.50
N GLU A 169 -0.15 -5.98 -19.86
CA GLU A 169 0.00 -6.73 -21.10
C GLU A 169 -0.98 -7.90 -21.17
N ALA A 170 -1.16 -8.63 -20.07
CA ALA A 170 -2.15 -9.70 -19.98
C ALA A 170 -3.59 -9.18 -20.07
N GLN A 171 -3.89 -8.00 -19.51
CA GLN A 171 -5.21 -7.36 -19.63
C GLN A 171 -5.45 -6.75 -21.02
N LYS A 172 -4.40 -6.50 -21.81
CA LYS A 172 -4.44 -5.68 -23.03
C LYS A 172 -5.06 -4.30 -22.80
N GLU A 173 -4.80 -3.71 -21.63
CA GLU A 173 -5.30 -2.39 -21.23
C GLU A 173 -4.13 -1.52 -20.76
N PRO A 174 -4.12 -0.21 -21.09
CA PRO A 174 -3.07 0.69 -20.62
C PRO A 174 -3.21 0.97 -19.12
N GLY A 175 -2.11 1.41 -18.50
CA GLY A 175 -2.08 1.78 -17.10
C GLY A 175 -1.31 3.07 -16.82
N LEU A 176 -1.67 3.71 -15.70
CA LEU A 176 -1.11 4.97 -15.24
C LEU A 176 -0.79 4.88 -13.74
N PHE A 177 0.25 5.61 -13.31
CA PHE A 177 0.58 5.76 -11.89
C PHE A 177 -0.14 6.97 -11.30
N ILE A 178 -0.79 6.75 -10.15
CA ILE A 178 -1.26 7.80 -9.26
C ILE A 178 -0.41 7.69 -8.00
N MET A 179 0.32 8.71 -7.62
CA MET A 179 1.29 8.67 -6.52
C MET A 179 0.90 9.66 -5.43
N ASP A 180 1.12 9.30 -4.16
CA ASP A 180 1.09 10.30 -3.08
C ASP A 180 2.17 11.35 -3.32
N GLN A 181 1.82 12.62 -3.12
CA GLN A 181 2.75 13.72 -3.23
C GLN A 181 3.68 13.75 -2.01
N THR A 182 4.97 13.86 -2.24
CA THR A 182 5.97 13.96 -1.15
C THR A 182 6.59 15.36 -1.14
N GLU A 183 7.90 15.46 -0.97
CA GLU A 183 8.64 16.70 -1.13
C GLU A 183 8.85 17.01 -2.62
N VAL A 184 8.57 18.25 -3.02
CA VAL A 184 8.58 18.66 -4.44
C VAL A 184 9.89 18.33 -5.16
N ASN A 185 11.03 18.46 -4.46
CA ASN A 185 12.34 18.16 -5.03
C ASN A 185 12.57 16.65 -5.24
N ASP A 186 11.96 15.83 -4.40
CA ASP A 186 12.06 14.38 -4.47
C ASP A 186 11.19 13.85 -5.60
N ASP A 187 9.97 14.39 -5.74
CA ASP A 187 9.07 14.11 -6.85
C ASP A 187 9.71 14.47 -8.21
N LYS A 188 10.31 15.67 -8.32
CA LYS A 188 11.05 16.09 -9.53
C LYS A 188 12.19 15.14 -9.88
N ARG A 189 12.96 14.71 -8.87
CA ARG A 189 14.08 13.77 -9.06
C ARG A 189 13.58 12.40 -9.50
N TYR A 190 12.48 11.92 -8.93
CA TYR A 190 11.84 10.68 -9.32
C TYR A 190 11.36 10.74 -10.78
N ILE A 191 10.66 11.80 -11.18
CA ILE A 191 10.20 11.98 -12.58
C ILE A 191 11.38 11.95 -13.56
N LYS A 192 12.49 12.63 -13.24
CA LYS A 192 13.70 12.62 -14.09
C LYS A 192 14.25 11.20 -14.26
N ARG A 193 14.35 10.42 -13.18
CA ARG A 193 14.82 9.02 -13.20
C ARG A 193 13.88 8.12 -13.99
N LEU A 194 12.57 8.30 -13.81
CA LEU A 194 11.52 7.59 -14.54
C LEU A 194 11.62 7.86 -16.04
N HIS A 195 11.69 9.14 -16.43
CA HIS A 195 11.85 9.55 -17.82
C HIS A 195 13.11 8.94 -18.45
N ASN A 196 14.26 9.00 -17.76
CA ASN A 196 15.49 8.36 -18.21
C ASN A 196 15.31 6.85 -18.44
N TYR A 197 14.63 6.16 -17.51
CA TYR A 197 14.39 4.73 -17.62
C TYR A 197 13.57 4.39 -18.88
N TYR A 198 12.44 5.06 -19.11
CA TYR A 198 11.54 4.79 -20.24
C TYR A 198 12.13 5.20 -21.59
N THR A 199 12.97 6.24 -21.64
CA THR A 199 13.54 6.74 -22.90
C THR A 199 14.89 6.12 -23.27
N LYS A 200 15.71 5.72 -22.29
CA LYS A 200 17.09 5.28 -22.53
C LYS A 200 17.28 3.76 -22.48
N THR A 201 16.38 3.01 -21.84
CA THR A 201 16.54 1.54 -21.69
C THR A 201 15.65 0.76 -22.65
N ARG A 202 16.11 -0.41 -23.10
CA ARG A 202 15.29 -1.32 -23.94
C ARG A 202 14.02 -1.78 -23.22
N ASN A 203 14.14 -2.12 -21.94
CA ASN A 203 13.01 -2.56 -21.12
C ASN A 203 12.00 -1.43 -20.87
N GLY A 204 12.47 -0.22 -20.58
CA GLY A 204 11.60 0.95 -20.42
C GLY A 204 10.81 1.25 -21.69
N LYS A 205 11.47 1.28 -22.86
CA LYS A 205 10.79 1.45 -24.16
C LYS A 205 9.75 0.37 -24.42
N LYS A 206 10.04 -0.90 -24.09
CA LYS A 206 9.06 -2.00 -24.20
C LYS A 206 7.86 -1.76 -23.29
N ARG A 207 8.11 -1.34 -22.05
CA ARG A 207 7.07 -1.14 -21.02
C ARG A 207 6.16 0.05 -21.33
N ALA A 208 6.68 1.07 -22.02
CA ALA A 208 5.91 2.23 -22.50
C ALA A 208 4.73 1.87 -23.42
N LYS A 209 4.68 0.64 -23.96
CA LYS A 209 3.55 0.16 -24.77
C LYS A 209 2.24 0.05 -23.96
N TRP A 210 2.35 -0.24 -22.67
CA TRP A 210 1.19 -0.44 -21.78
C TRP A 210 1.18 0.55 -20.62
N ILE A 211 2.34 1.04 -20.18
CA ILE A 211 2.45 1.98 -19.08
C ILE A 211 2.65 3.40 -19.62
N VAL A 212 1.82 4.34 -19.17
CA VAL A 212 2.05 5.77 -19.39
C VAL A 212 3.05 6.27 -18.34
N PRO A 213 4.29 6.65 -18.72
CA PRO A 213 5.37 6.96 -17.78
C PRO A 213 5.31 8.42 -17.28
N SER A 214 4.11 8.91 -16.99
CA SER A 214 3.85 10.27 -16.50
C SER A 214 2.93 10.20 -15.29
N PRO A 215 3.47 10.03 -14.07
CA PRO A 215 2.66 9.90 -12.86
C PRO A 215 1.85 11.16 -12.57
N ILE A 216 0.65 10.98 -12.01
CA ILE A 216 -0.14 12.06 -11.42
C ILE A 216 0.06 12.01 -9.91
N PHE A 217 0.39 13.14 -9.30
CA PHE A 217 0.57 13.27 -7.85
C PHE A 217 -0.73 13.79 -7.21
N VAL A 218 -1.11 13.20 -6.08
CA VAL A 218 -2.33 13.53 -5.33
C VAL A 218 -2.04 13.64 -3.84
N ASP A 219 -2.94 14.27 -3.09
CA ASP A 219 -2.87 14.35 -1.62
C ASP A 219 -3.44 13.06 -0.99
N SER A 220 -2.63 12.33 -0.21
CA SER A 220 -3.05 11.11 0.49
C SER A 220 -4.21 11.30 1.47
N ALA A 221 -4.36 12.47 2.10
CA ALA A 221 -5.44 12.72 3.05
C ALA A 221 -6.81 12.77 2.35
N LEU A 222 -6.83 13.03 1.04
CA LEU A 222 -8.04 13.23 0.25
C LEU A 222 -8.36 12.05 -0.70
N SER A 223 -7.54 11.00 -0.72
CA SER A 223 -7.65 9.91 -1.69
C SER A 223 -7.88 8.54 -1.03
N PRO A 224 -9.13 8.03 -1.01
CA PRO A 224 -9.44 6.69 -0.48
C PRO A 224 -8.60 5.56 -1.07
N CYS A 225 -8.26 5.64 -2.36
CA CYS A 225 -7.42 4.64 -3.02
C CYS A 225 -5.96 4.67 -2.52
N ILE A 226 -5.42 5.85 -2.24
CA ILE A 226 -4.07 5.98 -1.64
C ILE A 226 -4.08 5.49 -0.19
N GLN A 227 -5.12 5.81 0.59
CA GLN A 227 -5.27 5.31 1.95
C GLN A 227 -5.40 3.76 1.99
N ALA A 228 -6.13 3.18 1.04
CA ALA A 228 -6.20 1.74 0.88
C ALA A 228 -4.85 1.12 0.47
N ALA A 229 -4.06 1.82 -0.35
CA ALA A 229 -2.68 1.45 -0.66
C ALA A 229 -1.80 1.46 0.59
N ASP A 230 -1.75 2.57 1.36
CA ASP A 230 -0.99 2.70 2.63
C ASP A 230 -1.26 1.51 3.56
N ILE A 231 -2.55 1.18 3.76
CA ILE A 231 -2.96 0.07 4.62
C ILE A 231 -2.43 -1.27 4.11
N CYS A 232 -2.53 -1.54 2.81
CA CYS A 232 -1.97 -2.76 2.22
C CYS A 232 -0.46 -2.83 2.40
N LEU A 233 0.26 -1.74 2.15
CA LEU A 233 1.71 -1.70 2.27
C LEU A 233 2.15 -1.84 3.73
N TYR A 234 1.42 -1.27 4.68
CA TYR A 234 1.66 -1.45 6.11
C TYR A 234 1.48 -2.91 6.53
N CYS A 235 0.41 -3.58 6.06
CA CYS A 235 0.18 -5.00 6.30
C CYS A 235 1.30 -5.86 5.67
N ILE A 236 1.77 -5.50 4.48
CA ILE A 236 2.88 -6.19 3.81
C ILE A 236 4.17 -6.04 4.62
N ASN A 237 4.47 -4.81 5.04
CA ASN A 237 5.67 -4.50 5.81
C ASN A 237 5.76 -5.34 7.08
N TRP A 238 4.67 -5.40 7.84
CA TRP A 238 4.65 -6.04 9.15
C TRP A 238 4.28 -7.52 9.15
N GLY A 239 3.49 -8.01 8.19
CA GLY A 239 2.90 -9.35 8.28
C GLY A 239 3.07 -10.23 7.05
N PHE A 240 3.29 -9.70 5.85
CA PHE A 240 3.40 -10.54 4.65
C PHE A 240 4.82 -11.08 4.46
N ARG A 241 4.98 -12.40 4.43
CA ARG A 241 6.25 -13.08 4.20
C ARG A 241 6.04 -14.26 3.26
N ARG A 242 7.09 -14.61 2.53
CA ARG A 242 7.17 -15.83 1.72
C ARG A 242 8.46 -16.56 2.09
N GLU A 243 8.43 -17.88 2.12
CA GLU A 243 9.56 -18.70 2.59
C GLU A 243 10.82 -18.44 1.76
N GLU A 244 10.66 -18.30 0.44
CA GLU A 244 11.74 -18.03 -0.52
C GLU A 244 12.43 -16.67 -0.32
N TRP A 245 11.86 -15.76 0.47
CA TRP A 245 12.52 -14.49 0.77
C TRP A 245 13.67 -14.68 1.76
N ASN A 246 13.65 -15.76 2.56
CA ASN A 246 14.58 -16.00 3.66
C ASN A 246 14.80 -14.76 4.56
N PHE A 247 13.75 -13.93 4.70
CA PHE A 247 13.81 -12.69 5.45
C PHE A 247 13.61 -12.96 6.93
N ARG A 248 14.59 -12.59 7.77
CA ARG A 248 14.60 -12.84 9.22
C ARG A 248 14.32 -11.62 10.09
N GLY A 249 13.92 -10.50 9.47
CA GLY A 249 13.56 -9.30 10.23
C GLY A 249 12.25 -9.47 10.99
N ASN A 250 11.98 -8.53 11.91
CA ASN A 250 10.79 -8.57 12.74
C ASN A 250 9.49 -8.70 11.92
N SER A 251 8.50 -9.35 12.52
CA SER A 251 7.15 -9.52 11.99
C SER A 251 6.16 -9.36 13.13
N ARG A 252 4.95 -8.91 12.81
CA ARG A 252 3.85 -8.79 13.76
C ARG A 252 2.84 -9.89 13.50
N GLU A 253 2.72 -10.81 14.46
CA GLU A 253 1.83 -11.96 14.36
C GLU A 253 0.36 -11.55 14.25
N ASP A 254 -0.06 -10.50 14.98
CA ASP A 254 -1.42 -9.96 14.94
C ASP A 254 -1.83 -9.46 13.53
N ILE A 255 -0.89 -8.89 12.78
CA ILE A 255 -1.08 -8.48 11.38
C ILE A 255 -0.94 -9.67 10.42
N HIS A 256 0.06 -10.54 10.64
CA HIS A 256 0.29 -11.72 9.81
C HIS A 256 -0.96 -12.60 9.75
N ASN A 257 -1.45 -13.03 10.91
CA ASN A 257 -2.57 -13.97 11.03
C ASN A 257 -3.85 -13.42 10.40
N ARG A 258 -4.05 -12.09 10.42
CA ARG A 258 -5.29 -11.46 9.92
C ARG A 258 -5.20 -11.04 8.45
N TYR A 259 -4.05 -10.56 7.98
CA TYR A 259 -3.95 -9.85 6.70
C TYR A 259 -2.97 -10.45 5.69
N ALA A 260 -2.02 -11.31 6.09
CA ALA A 260 -1.03 -11.86 5.15
C ALA A 260 -1.71 -12.67 4.03
N GLY A 261 -2.67 -13.54 4.38
CA GLY A 261 -3.46 -14.31 3.41
C GLY A 261 -4.28 -13.41 2.47
N ARG A 262 -4.78 -12.27 2.97
CA ARG A 262 -5.56 -11.31 2.18
C ARG A 262 -4.68 -10.57 1.17
N CYS A 263 -3.50 -10.11 1.60
CA CYS A 263 -2.47 -9.58 0.68
C CYS A 263 -2.09 -10.62 -0.38
N GLY A 264 -1.91 -11.88 0.04
CA GLY A 264 -1.57 -12.99 -0.85
C GLY A 264 -2.65 -13.33 -1.89
N LYS A 265 -3.93 -13.16 -1.53
CA LYS A 265 -5.08 -13.35 -2.42
C LYS A 265 -5.24 -12.21 -3.43
N ILE A 266 -5.04 -10.97 -2.99
CA ILE A 266 -5.31 -9.76 -3.80
C ILE A 266 -4.11 -9.38 -4.69
N GLN A 267 -2.88 -9.77 -4.36
CA GLN A 267 -1.73 -9.48 -5.23
C GLN A 267 -1.95 -10.00 -6.65
N PHE A 268 -1.30 -9.34 -7.61
CA PHE A 268 -1.18 -9.91 -8.95
C PHE A 268 -0.49 -11.29 -8.89
N SER A 269 -1.00 -12.24 -9.66
CA SER A 269 -0.28 -13.47 -9.99
C SER A 269 -0.55 -13.83 -11.45
N GLY A 270 0.48 -14.18 -12.20
CA GLY A 270 0.37 -14.46 -13.63
C GLY A 270 1.71 -14.80 -14.24
N ASP A 271 1.70 -15.31 -15.46
CA ASP A 271 2.91 -15.71 -16.15
C ASP A 271 3.69 -14.49 -16.65
N MET A 272 5.01 -14.49 -16.40
CA MET A 272 5.94 -13.48 -16.87
C MET A 272 6.90 -14.13 -17.86
N LEU A 273 7.02 -13.58 -19.06
CA LEU A 273 7.95 -14.10 -20.06
C LEU A 273 9.38 -13.70 -19.70
N HIS A 274 10.19 -14.70 -19.35
CA HIS A 274 11.63 -14.58 -19.21
C HIS A 274 12.35 -15.23 -20.40
N GLU A 275 13.65 -14.98 -20.53
CA GLU A 275 14.49 -15.60 -21.58
C GLU A 275 14.46 -17.14 -21.48
N ASP A 276 14.33 -17.69 -20.28
CA ASP A 276 14.21 -19.14 -20.03
C ASP A 276 12.77 -19.67 -20.19
N GLY A 277 11.85 -18.86 -20.73
CA GLY A 277 10.43 -19.18 -20.85
C GLY A 277 9.54 -18.53 -19.78
N PRO A 278 8.22 -18.82 -19.81
CA PRO A 278 7.27 -18.25 -18.87
C PRO A 278 7.54 -18.75 -17.44
N LYS A 279 7.63 -17.82 -16.48
CA LYS A 279 7.70 -18.14 -15.05
C LYS A 279 6.54 -17.47 -14.33
N LYS A 280 5.95 -18.18 -13.35
CA LYS A 280 4.90 -17.62 -12.51
C LYS A 280 5.44 -16.43 -11.71
N GLY A 281 4.83 -15.28 -11.93
CA GLY A 281 5.11 -14.03 -11.27
C GLY A 281 4.11 -13.66 -10.20
N PHE A 282 4.54 -12.78 -9.32
CA PHE A 282 3.73 -12.25 -8.23
C PHE A 282 3.91 -10.73 -8.13
N GLY A 283 2.83 -10.03 -7.79
CA GLY A 283 2.81 -8.58 -7.63
C GLY A 283 3.64 -8.10 -6.44
N ILE A 284 3.71 -8.90 -5.36
CA ILE A 284 4.54 -8.61 -4.20
C ILE A 284 5.88 -9.36 -4.33
N ILE A 285 6.97 -8.61 -4.33
CA ILE A 285 8.33 -9.11 -4.48
C ILE A 285 9.24 -8.63 -3.36
N PHE A 286 10.31 -9.39 -3.11
CA PHE A 286 11.38 -9.02 -2.22
C PHE A 286 12.64 -8.70 -3.03
N VAL A 287 13.26 -7.58 -2.70
CA VAL A 287 14.46 -7.06 -3.35
C VAL A 287 15.55 -6.98 -2.29
N PRO A 288 16.39 -8.04 -2.14
CA PRO A 288 17.37 -8.13 -1.07
C PRO A 288 18.37 -6.96 -1.09
N ASN A 289 18.71 -6.46 -2.28
CA ASN A 289 19.52 -5.27 -2.42
C ASN A 289 19.22 -4.56 -3.76
N PRO A 290 18.65 -3.35 -3.75
CA PRO A 290 18.26 -2.66 -4.97
C PRO A 290 19.41 -1.87 -5.62
N TYR A 291 20.61 -1.89 -5.04
CA TYR A 291 21.81 -1.19 -5.53
C TYR A 291 22.82 -2.08 -6.26
N ILE A 292 22.64 -3.40 -6.24
CA ILE A 292 23.56 -4.32 -6.95
C ILE A 292 23.26 -4.26 -8.44
N ALA A 293 24.27 -4.02 -9.28
CA ALA A 293 24.15 -4.14 -10.73
C ALA A 293 23.84 -5.60 -11.10
N SER A 294 22.79 -5.84 -11.89
CA SER A 294 22.59 -7.16 -12.50
C SER A 294 23.16 -7.07 -13.90
N SER A 295 23.90 -8.10 -14.31
CA SER A 295 24.40 -8.29 -15.66
C SER A 295 23.33 -8.20 -16.77
N ARG A 296 22.03 -8.18 -16.42
CA ARG A 296 20.86 -8.18 -17.32
C ARG A 296 20.46 -6.82 -17.91
N GLU A 297 21.13 -5.73 -17.57
CA GLU A 297 20.75 -4.36 -18.02
C GLU A 297 21.81 -3.69 -18.91
N ARG A 298 22.73 -4.46 -19.50
CA ARG A 298 23.55 -4.01 -20.64
C ARG A 298 22.88 -4.40 -21.95
#